data_AF-A0A8C1LB42-F1
#
_entry.id   AF-A0A8C1LB42-F1
#
_cell.length_a   1.000
_cell.length_b   1.000
_cell.length_c   1.000
_cell.angle_alpha   90.00
_cell.angle_beta   90.00
_cell.angle_gamma   90.00
#
_symmetry.space_group_name_H-M   'P 1'
#
loop_
_entity.id
_entity.type
_entity.pdbx_description
1 polymer ?
#
loop_
_entity_poly.entity_id
_entity_poly.type
_entity_poly.pdbx_seq_one_letter_code
_entity_poly.pdbx_strand_id
1 'polypeptide(L)'
;MKHTHFIRATKRQTFLWKCSIYNSFCTLTTIRGEYNVPEWCLDHWHPSEKAMYPDYFAKREQWKKLRVQSWDKEVQQLQTETHADGPKSEALPPAHKEGDLPPLWWQFVTRSRERPM
;
A
#
# COMPACT_ATOMS: atom_id res chain seq x y z
N MET A 1 29.21 21.21 17.10
CA MET A 1 29.40 21.87 15.78
C MET A 1 30.29 21.10 14.79
N LYS A 2 31.24 20.22 15.19
CA LYS A 2 32.15 19.53 14.24
C LYS A 2 31.48 18.42 13.41
N HIS A 3 30.44 17.78 13.95
CA HIS A 3 29.77 16.62 13.33
C HIS A 3 28.98 16.98 12.06
N THR A 4 28.33 18.15 12.03
CA THR A 4 27.55 18.62 10.86
C THR A 4 28.44 19.01 9.68
N HIS A 5 29.63 19.56 9.96
CA HIS A 5 30.63 19.87 8.94
C HIS A 5 31.26 18.60 8.35
N PHE A 6 31.51 17.58 9.19
CA PHE A 6 32.00 16.28 8.73
C PHE A 6 31.00 15.57 7.82
N ILE A 7 29.70 15.58 8.18
CA ILE A 7 28.62 15.04 7.34
C ILE A 7 28.50 15.81 6.00
N ARG A 8 28.64 17.14 6.02
CA ARG A 8 28.65 17.95 4.79
C ARG A 8 29.84 17.65 3.89
N ALA A 9 31.02 17.44 4.45
CA ALA A 9 32.24 17.10 3.71
C ALA A 9 32.18 15.68 3.10
N THR A 10 31.70 14.69 3.86
CA THR A 10 31.51 13.31 3.35
C THR A 10 30.39 13.21 2.31
N LYS A 11 29.31 14.00 2.43
CA LYS A 11 28.28 14.11 1.38
C LYS A 11 28.85 14.68 0.07
N ARG A 12 29.76 15.66 0.13
CA ARG A 12 30.45 16.19 -1.08
C ARG A 12 31.40 15.17 -1.70
N GLN A 13 32.18 14.44 -0.89
CA GLN A 13 33.10 13.42 -1.37
C GLN A 13 32.38 12.22 -2.03
N THR A 14 31.26 11.78 -1.44
CA THR A 14 30.44 10.67 -1.99
C THR A 14 29.66 11.07 -3.24
N PHE A 15 29.33 12.34 -3.43
CA PHE A 15 28.69 12.85 -4.66
C PHE A 15 29.62 12.74 -5.88
N LEU A 16 30.89 13.11 -5.71
CA LEU A 16 31.90 13.03 -6.78
C LEU A 16 32.23 11.58 -7.17
N TRP A 17 32.15 10.64 -6.23
CA TRP A 17 32.41 9.21 -6.51
C TRP A 17 31.20 8.49 -7.11
N LYS A 18 29.97 8.87 -6.71
CA LYS A 18 28.73 8.30 -7.28
C LYS A 18 28.53 8.66 -8.75
N CYS A 19 29.02 9.81 -9.23
CA CYS A 19 28.90 10.18 -10.65
C CYS A 19 29.65 9.24 -11.61
N SER A 20 30.66 8.50 -11.16
CA SER A 20 31.45 7.60 -12.03
C SER A 20 30.92 6.15 -12.07
N ILE A 21 30.21 5.70 -11.02
CA ILE A 21 29.81 4.28 -10.86
C ILE A 21 28.29 4.08 -10.96
N TYR A 22 27.47 5.11 -10.75
CA TYR A 22 26.01 4.96 -10.70
C TYR A 22 25.34 5.10 -12.07
N ASN A 23 25.77 4.29 -13.04
CA ASN A 23 25.10 4.18 -14.34
C ASN A 23 24.85 2.71 -14.72
N SER A 24 24.38 1.91 -13.76
CA SER A 24 23.99 0.52 -14.06
C SER A 24 22.88 -0.10 -13.21
N PHE A 25 22.30 0.62 -12.23
CA PHE A 25 21.18 0.07 -11.43
C PHE A 25 20.04 1.04 -11.17
N CYS A 26 20.01 2.19 -11.86
CA CYS A 26 18.98 3.20 -11.70
C CYS A 26 18.52 3.78 -13.06
N THR A 27 18.41 2.93 -14.08
CA THR A 27 17.77 3.27 -15.36
C THR A 27 16.44 2.54 -15.45
N LEU A 28 15.39 3.19 -14.94
CA LEU A 28 14.11 3.47 -15.63
C LEU A 28 13.70 2.69 -16.90
N THR A 29 13.83 1.36 -17.00
CA THR A 29 13.31 0.61 -18.17
C THR A 29 12.60 -0.73 -17.86
N THR A 30 12.09 -0.94 -16.65
CA THR A 30 11.19 -2.10 -16.36
C THR A 30 10.05 -1.79 -15.37
N ILE A 31 9.60 -0.54 -15.22
CA ILE A 31 8.58 -0.18 -14.21
C ILE A 31 7.17 0.05 -14.78
N ARG A 32 6.94 0.00 -16.09
CA ARG A 32 5.57 0.18 -16.64
C ARG A 32 5.28 -0.73 -17.81
N GLY A 33 5.03 -2.00 -17.53
CA GLY A 33 4.56 -2.96 -18.54
C GLY A 33 3.23 -3.63 -18.22
N GLU A 34 2.76 -3.58 -16.99
CA GLU A 34 1.60 -4.38 -16.56
C GLU A 34 0.46 -3.48 -16.11
N TYR A 35 -0.65 -3.56 -16.84
CA TYR A 35 -1.91 -2.93 -16.46
C TYR A 35 -2.46 -3.67 -15.24
N ASN A 36 -2.25 -3.10 -14.05
CA ASN A 36 -2.86 -3.57 -12.82
C ASN A 36 -4.38 -3.41 -12.92
N VAL A 37 -5.10 -4.49 -13.23
CA VAL A 37 -6.57 -4.48 -13.19
C VAL A 37 -6.99 -4.35 -11.73
N PRO A 38 -7.70 -3.28 -11.35
CA PRO A 38 -8.11 -3.09 -9.98
C PRO A 38 -9.22 -4.08 -9.62
N GLU A 39 -9.26 -4.47 -8.35
CA GLU A 39 -10.14 -5.52 -7.85
C GLU A 39 -11.63 -5.24 -8.08
N TRP A 40 -12.08 -3.99 -8.00
CA TRP A 40 -13.48 -3.58 -8.23
C TRP A 40 -13.99 -3.83 -9.66
N CYS A 41 -13.08 -4.04 -10.64
CA CYS A 41 -13.47 -4.38 -12.01
C CYS A 41 -14.24 -5.72 -12.06
N LEU A 42 -13.91 -6.66 -11.17
CA LEU A 42 -14.55 -7.98 -11.07
C LEU A 42 -16.02 -7.90 -10.63
N ASP A 43 -16.45 -6.81 -9.98
CA ASP A 43 -17.85 -6.63 -9.61
C ASP A 43 -18.74 -6.32 -10.84
N HIS A 44 -18.18 -5.81 -11.94
CA HIS A 44 -18.90 -5.42 -13.15
C HIS A 44 -19.07 -6.58 -14.16
N TRP A 45 -18.54 -7.77 -13.87
CA TRP A 45 -18.64 -8.94 -14.75
C TRP A 45 -20.09 -9.43 -14.91
N HIS A 46 -20.39 -9.98 -16.09
CA HIS A 46 -21.70 -10.56 -16.37
C HIS A 46 -21.93 -11.83 -15.52
N PRO A 47 -23.15 -12.10 -15.00
CA PRO A 47 -23.40 -13.26 -14.15
C PRO A 47 -22.99 -14.61 -14.75
N SER A 48 -23.04 -14.77 -16.08
CA SER A 48 -22.59 -16.00 -16.76
C SER A 48 -21.09 -16.25 -16.59
N GLU A 49 -20.28 -15.19 -16.62
CA GLU A 49 -18.82 -15.28 -16.45
C GLU A 49 -18.46 -15.51 -14.98
N LYS A 50 -19.22 -14.91 -14.06
CA LYS A 50 -19.06 -15.15 -12.62
C LYS A 50 -19.42 -16.59 -12.24
N ALA A 51 -20.45 -17.16 -12.88
CA ALA A 51 -20.91 -18.52 -12.63
C ALA A 51 -19.87 -19.59 -12.98
N MET A 52 -18.88 -19.29 -13.83
CA MET A 52 -17.75 -20.19 -14.08
C MET A 52 -16.84 -20.37 -12.86
N TYR A 53 -16.81 -19.41 -11.93
CA TYR A 53 -15.88 -19.40 -10.79
C TYR A 53 -16.61 -19.29 -9.44
N PRO A 54 -17.48 -20.24 -9.09
CA PRO A 54 -18.33 -20.14 -7.90
C PRO A 54 -17.53 -20.03 -6.59
N ASP A 55 -16.48 -20.84 -6.44
CA ASP A 55 -15.67 -20.88 -5.21
C ASP A 55 -14.87 -19.59 -4.97
N TYR A 56 -14.42 -18.94 -6.05
CA TYR A 56 -13.68 -17.69 -5.96
C TYR A 56 -14.59 -16.56 -5.48
N PHE A 57 -15.77 -16.41 -6.09
CA PHE A 57 -16.74 -15.40 -5.68
C PHE A 57 -17.31 -15.66 -4.28
N ALA A 58 -17.52 -16.93 -3.90
CA ALA A 58 -17.94 -17.27 -2.53
C ALA A 58 -16.94 -16.78 -1.48
N LYS A 59 -15.64 -17.00 -1.71
CA LYS A 59 -14.58 -16.45 -0.85
C LYS A 59 -14.60 -14.94 -0.88
N ARG A 60 -14.63 -14.30 -2.06
CA ARG A 60 -14.64 -12.83 -2.20
C ARG A 60 -15.76 -12.17 -1.39
N GLU A 61 -16.95 -12.75 -1.38
CA GLU A 61 -18.07 -12.23 -0.58
C GLU A 61 -17.80 -12.31 0.94
N GLN A 62 -17.03 -13.29 1.42
CA GLN A 62 -16.56 -13.31 2.82
C GLN A 62 -15.64 -12.11 3.12
N TRP A 63 -14.71 -11.79 2.21
CA TRP A 63 -13.81 -10.64 2.36
C TRP A 63 -14.56 -9.31 2.30
N LYS A 64 -15.56 -9.17 1.42
CA LYS A 64 -16.41 -7.98 1.33
C LYS A 64 -17.23 -7.77 2.61
N LYS A 65 -17.78 -8.84 3.18
CA LYS A 65 -18.47 -8.79 4.48
C LYS A 65 -17.53 -8.35 5.60
N LEU A 66 -16.32 -8.90 5.64
CA LEU A 66 -15.28 -8.52 6.61
C LEU A 66 -14.93 -7.03 6.49
N ARG A 67 -14.80 -6.50 5.26
CA ARG A 67 -14.53 -5.09 5.00
C ARG A 67 -15.62 -4.17 5.53
N VAL A 68 -16.89 -4.52 5.29
CA VAL A 68 -18.02 -3.72 5.79
C VAL A 68 -18.04 -3.71 7.32
N GLN A 69 -17.77 -4.85 7.95
CA GLN A 69 -17.72 -4.96 9.41
C GLN A 69 -16.51 -4.23 10.04
N SER A 70 -15.38 -4.19 9.35
CA SER A 70 -14.17 -3.55 9.87
C SER A 70 -14.20 -2.02 9.71
N TRP A 71 -14.88 -1.51 8.67
CA TRP A 71 -14.91 -0.09 8.34
C TRP A 71 -15.33 0.82 9.51
N ASP A 72 -16.44 0.50 10.18
CA ASP A 72 -16.97 1.33 11.27
C ASP A 72 -15.98 1.41 12.45
N LYS A 73 -15.30 0.30 12.75
CA LYS A 73 -14.30 0.23 13.82
C LYS A 73 -13.03 1.02 13.47
N GLU A 74 -12.56 0.89 12.22
CA GLU A 74 -11.37 1.60 11.72
C GLU A 74 -11.59 3.12 11.73
N VAL A 75 -12.76 3.58 11.27
CA VAL A 75 -13.11 5.02 11.26
C VAL A 75 -13.19 5.56 12.68
N GLN A 76 -13.79 4.81 13.61
CA GLN A 76 -13.84 5.20 15.02
C GLN A 76 -12.45 5.29 15.64
N GLN A 77 -11.56 4.34 15.33
CA GLN A 77 -10.16 4.36 15.77
C GLN A 77 -9.44 5.61 15.24
N LEU A 78 -9.53 5.89 13.94
CA LEU A 78 -8.90 7.04 13.32
C LEU A 78 -9.41 8.37 13.90
N GLN A 79 -10.71 8.50 14.14
CA GLN A 79 -11.31 9.70 14.74
C GLN A 79 -10.85 9.91 16.18
N THR A 80 -10.63 8.83 16.94
CA THR A 80 -10.15 8.91 18.33
C THR A 80 -8.69 9.35 18.40
N GLU A 81 -7.86 8.87 17.49
CA GLU A 81 -6.42 9.14 17.48
C GLU A 81 -6.04 10.43 16.75
N THR A 82 -6.84 10.85 15.77
CA THR A 82 -6.60 12.08 15.04
C THR A 82 -6.99 13.28 15.90
N HIS A 83 -6.00 14.10 16.27
CA HIS A 83 -6.24 15.36 16.97
C HIS A 83 -7.03 16.35 16.09
N ALA A 84 -7.71 17.32 16.69
CA ALA A 84 -8.54 18.31 15.98
C ALA A 84 -7.77 19.13 14.90
N ASP A 85 -6.44 19.20 15.03
CA ASP A 85 -5.53 19.90 14.11
C ASP A 85 -5.13 19.05 12.87
N GLY A 86 -5.70 17.85 12.75
CA GLY A 86 -5.42 16.89 11.67
C GLY A 86 -4.22 15.95 11.95
N PRO A 87 -3.99 14.95 11.08
CA PRO A 87 -2.89 14.01 11.23
C PRO A 87 -1.56 14.69 10.90
N LYS A 88 -0.59 14.57 11.82
CA LYS A 88 0.76 15.15 11.69
C LYS A 88 1.70 14.32 10.82
N SER A 89 1.35 13.06 10.54
CA SER A 89 2.16 12.10 9.80
C SER A 89 1.27 11.15 9.00
N GLU A 90 1.81 10.63 7.90
CA GLU A 90 1.17 9.59 7.06
C GLU A 90 1.18 8.19 7.71
N ALA A 91 1.86 8.04 8.85
CA ALA A 91 1.90 6.77 9.56
C ALA A 91 0.53 6.41 10.14
N LEU A 92 -0.03 5.30 9.67
CA LEU A 92 -1.27 4.72 10.21
C LEU A 92 -0.98 3.98 11.53
N PRO A 93 -1.88 4.10 12.52
CA PRO A 93 -1.73 3.37 13.77
C PRO A 93 -1.99 1.88 13.58
N PRO A 94 -1.31 1.00 14.35
CA PRO A 94 -1.61 -0.42 14.35
C PRO A 94 -2.99 -0.69 14.98
N ALA A 95 -3.56 -1.88 14.74
CA ALA A 95 -4.78 -2.32 15.41
C ALA A 95 -4.51 -2.55 16.90
N HIS A 96 -5.39 -2.02 17.78
CA HIS A 96 -5.20 -2.09 19.24
C HIS A 96 -5.77 -3.34 19.90
N LYS A 97 -6.77 -3.98 19.29
CA LYS A 97 -7.50 -5.12 19.87
C LYS A 97 -7.27 -6.40 19.07
N GLU A 98 -7.26 -7.53 19.77
CA GLU A 98 -7.14 -8.85 19.15
C GLU A 98 -8.37 -9.14 18.28
N GLY A 99 -8.17 -9.27 16.97
CA GLY A 99 -9.23 -9.50 15.98
C GLY A 99 -9.70 -8.28 15.19
N ASP A 100 -9.25 -7.07 15.54
CA ASP A 100 -9.48 -5.89 14.71
C ASP A 100 -8.39 -5.77 13.63
N LEU A 101 -8.78 -5.26 12.46
CA LEU A 101 -7.90 -5.06 11.31
C LEU A 101 -7.29 -3.65 11.34
N PRO A 102 -6.07 -3.48 10.82
CA PRO A 102 -5.46 -2.15 10.77
C PRO A 102 -6.29 -1.21 9.87
N PRO A 103 -6.36 0.09 10.18
CA PRO A 103 -7.14 1.03 9.39
C PRO A 103 -6.67 1.09 7.94
N LEU A 104 -7.61 1.19 7.01
CA LEU A 104 -7.35 1.30 5.56
C LEU A 104 -6.62 0.10 4.95
N TRP A 105 -6.64 -1.06 5.60
CA TRP A 105 -5.93 -2.28 5.15
C TRP A 105 -6.33 -2.76 3.77
N TRP A 106 -7.58 -2.52 3.34
CA TRP A 106 -8.12 -3.07 2.10
C TRP A 106 -7.26 -2.75 0.88
N GLN A 107 -6.78 -1.49 0.77
CA GLN A 107 -5.99 -1.04 -0.38
C GLN A 107 -4.67 -1.80 -0.53
N PHE A 108 -4.09 -2.24 0.59
CA PHE A 108 -2.84 -2.98 0.60
C PHE A 108 -3.06 -4.47 0.29
N VAL A 109 -4.12 -5.07 0.84
CA VAL A 109 -4.39 -6.50 0.68
C VAL A 109 -4.98 -6.85 -0.68
N THR A 110 -5.83 -5.99 -1.24
CA THR A 110 -6.41 -6.20 -2.58
C THR A 110 -5.59 -5.57 -3.70
N ARG A 111 -4.36 -5.15 -3.42
CA ARG A 111 -3.45 -4.63 -4.43
C ARG A 111 -3.21 -5.71 -5.48
N SER A 112 -3.32 -5.33 -6.75
CA SER A 112 -3.00 -6.23 -7.87
C SER A 112 -1.58 -6.77 -7.71
N ARG A 113 -1.38 -8.04 -8.06
CA ARG A 113 -0.06 -8.66 -8.00
C ARG A 113 0.89 -7.92 -8.94
N GLU A 114 2.10 -7.62 -8.47
CA GLU A 114 3.11 -6.92 -9.26
C GLU A 114 3.63 -7.70 -10.46
N ARG A 115 3.32 -9.00 -10.54
CA ARG A 115 3.58 -9.88 -11.67
C ARG A 115 2.43 -10.88 -11.83
N PRO A 116 1.40 -10.55 -12.61
CA PRO A 116 0.30 -11.46 -12.90
C PRO A 116 0.71 -12.40 -14.06
N MET A 117 1.61 -13.34 -13.78
CA MET A 117 2.19 -14.36 -14.70
C MET A 117 3.15 -13.84 -15.77
#